data_AF-A0A7X3UWC5-F1
#
_entry.id   AF-A0A7X3UWC5-F1
#
_cell.length_a   1.000
_cell.length_b   1.000
_cell.length_c   1.000
_cell.angle_alpha   90.00
_cell.angle_beta   90.00
_cell.angle_gamma   90.00
#
_symmetry.space_group_name_H-M   'P 1'
#
loop_
_entity.id
_entity.type
_entity.pdbx_description
1 polymer ?
#
loop_
_entity_poly.entity_id
_entity_poly.type
_entity_poly.pdbx_seq_one_letter_code
_entity_poly.pdbx_strand_id
1 'polypeptide(L)'
;MHDDHDMHDDHDDDHDMHDDHDDHDMHDDHDDHGHGEPVGGVINRNANRRVIGYREEFWIQDQYTPNDQWTINLGLRLDNIHGYIEAFQVSPRIGVTYAPNKRHAFRAFYGRLFTPPNLEALPFLALNLEGTTAEPEDDTNIRTKPERSHYFEIGSTHAIGRSTVIQLTGYHKYSTNMADAHQFQSTPMLNYFAFERGWQQGIDFSVKTKLSNTLTARGNVAWGRCKGFGLQSGHFLLHGHELRDIQLPGGTYCDHSQDITSSAVVTYRPFTNTTITAQMFFGSGLRSAEEGQRTNSGNEDSNTTYNLSLTQVFPFAKKQKLLLAVDVVNLFDQQEFLNTGEQSVGLGVSHANMPRSVFFRAQWFF
;
A
#
# COMPACT_ATOMS: atom_id res chain seq x y z
N MET A 1 -67.82 9.44 72.25
CA MET A 1 -69.08 8.71 72.04
C MET A 1 -69.24 8.64 70.53
N HIS A 2 -69.00 7.44 69.97
CA HIS A 2 -68.99 7.05 68.54
C HIS A 2 -67.78 7.60 67.75
N ASP A 3 -66.80 6.75 67.35
CA ASP A 3 -66.80 5.72 66.27
C ASP A 3 -66.83 6.43 64.89
N ASP A 4 -66.00 6.15 63.88
CA ASP A 4 -64.97 5.13 63.64
C ASP A 4 -64.21 5.52 62.33
N HIS A 5 -63.13 4.78 62.02
CA HIS A 5 -62.36 4.66 60.75
C HIS A 5 -61.01 5.41 60.61
N ASP A 6 -59.93 4.84 61.17
CA ASP A 6 -59.02 3.85 60.53
C ASP A 6 -59.01 3.80 58.98
N MET A 7 -57.92 3.81 58.21
CA MET A 7 -56.54 3.32 58.38
C MET A 7 -55.59 3.88 57.28
N HIS A 8 -54.30 4.05 57.65
CA HIS A 8 -53.03 3.73 56.95
C HIS A 8 -52.75 4.23 55.50
N ASP A 9 -51.54 4.62 55.09
CA ASP A 9 -50.21 4.39 55.65
C ASP A 9 -49.17 5.41 55.14
N ASP A 10 -48.05 5.45 55.87
CA ASP A 10 -46.99 6.44 55.89
C ASP A 10 -46.04 6.49 54.67
N HIS A 11 -45.57 7.72 54.44
CA HIS A 11 -44.20 8.16 54.14
C HIS A 11 -43.07 7.11 54.26
N ASP A 12 -42.13 7.07 53.30
CA ASP A 12 -40.86 7.82 53.38
C ASP A 12 -39.89 7.51 52.22
N ASP A 13 -39.06 8.52 51.94
CA ASP A 13 -37.85 8.48 51.12
C ASP A 13 -36.84 7.41 51.58
N ASP A 14 -36.12 6.75 50.66
CA ASP A 14 -34.65 6.69 50.72
C ASP A 14 -33.99 6.03 49.49
N HIS A 15 -32.71 6.40 49.36
CA HIS A 15 -31.67 5.98 48.43
C HIS A 15 -31.44 4.46 48.25
N ASP A 16 -31.00 4.04 47.05
CA ASP A 16 -30.14 2.85 46.80
C ASP A 16 -29.49 3.04 45.40
N MET A 17 -28.16 3.21 45.22
CA MET A 17 -27.04 2.25 45.28
C MET A 17 -27.26 0.93 44.50
N HIS A 18 -26.59 0.78 43.35
CA HIS A 18 -26.18 -0.49 42.74
C HIS A 18 -25.00 -0.20 41.79
N ASP A 19 -23.76 -0.45 42.21
CA ASP A 19 -22.98 -1.70 42.09
C ASP A 19 -22.44 -1.95 40.67
N ASP A 20 -21.20 -1.49 40.47
CA ASP A 20 -20.33 -1.83 39.35
C ASP A 20 -19.74 -3.23 39.59
N HIS A 21 -20.06 -4.16 38.70
CA HIS A 21 -19.35 -5.44 38.58
C HIS A 21 -18.67 -5.51 37.20
N ASP A 22 -17.35 -5.35 37.22
CA ASP A 22 -16.43 -5.68 36.14
C ASP A 22 -16.37 -7.21 35.97
N ASP A 23 -16.98 -7.74 34.92
CA ASP A 23 -16.68 -9.08 34.41
C ASP A 23 -15.73 -8.96 33.21
N HIS A 24 -14.47 -9.29 33.49
CA HIS A 24 -13.46 -9.63 32.49
C HIS A 24 -13.83 -10.97 31.85
N ASP A 25 -14.35 -10.94 30.62
CA ASP A 25 -14.49 -12.16 29.82
C ASP A 25 -13.45 -12.22 28.69
N MET A 26 -12.79 -13.36 28.64
CA MET A 26 -11.66 -13.67 27.76
C MET A 26 -12.12 -13.89 26.33
N HIS A 27 -11.24 -13.49 25.40
CA HIS A 27 -11.12 -13.88 23.99
C HIS A 27 -11.95 -15.10 23.55
N ASP A 28 -12.90 -14.83 22.64
CA ASP A 28 -13.35 -15.82 21.65
C ASP A 28 -13.43 -15.13 20.28
N ASP A 29 -12.56 -15.54 19.35
CA ASP A 29 -12.60 -15.14 17.93
C ASP A 29 -13.81 -15.84 17.30
N HIS A 30 -14.99 -15.23 17.41
CA HIS A 30 -16.18 -15.69 16.69
C HIS A 30 -16.02 -15.38 15.19
N ASP A 31 -15.67 -16.42 14.41
CA ASP A 31 -15.82 -16.43 12.96
C ASP A 31 -17.32 -16.39 12.60
N ASP A 32 -17.80 -15.19 12.25
CA ASP A 32 -19.17 -14.95 11.79
C ASP A 32 -19.30 -15.40 10.33
N HIS A 33 -19.58 -16.69 10.12
CA HIS A 33 -19.94 -17.27 8.82
C HIS A 33 -21.47 -17.22 8.64
N GLY A 34 -22.02 -16.02 8.44
CA GLY A 34 -23.43 -15.82 8.15
C GLY A 34 -23.71 -15.66 6.65
N HIS A 35 -24.67 -16.43 6.12
CA HIS A 35 -25.27 -16.17 4.81
C HIS A 35 -26.15 -14.90 4.87
N GLY A 36 -25.80 -13.90 4.07
CA GLY A 36 -26.75 -13.07 3.30
C GLY A 36 -27.80 -12.21 3.99
N GLU A 37 -27.77 -11.95 5.29
CA GLU A 37 -28.66 -10.94 5.89
C GLU A 37 -27.90 -9.60 5.99
N PRO A 38 -28.39 -8.50 5.37
CA PRO A 38 -27.78 -7.19 5.56
C PRO A 38 -27.83 -6.83 7.04
N VAL A 39 -26.67 -6.88 7.70
CA VAL A 39 -26.49 -6.44 9.09
C VAL A 39 -26.61 -4.91 9.15
N GLY A 40 -27.86 -4.44 9.16
CA GLY A 40 -28.24 -3.04 9.33
C GLY A 40 -29.52 -2.68 8.58
N GLY A 41 -30.39 -1.90 9.23
CA GLY A 41 -31.57 -1.32 8.58
C GLY A 41 -31.19 -0.41 7.40
N VAL A 42 -32.13 -0.25 6.45
CA VAL A 42 -31.99 0.61 5.26
C VAL A 42 -31.40 1.98 5.64
N ILE A 43 -30.26 2.33 5.04
CA ILE A 43 -29.62 3.62 5.27
C ILE A 43 -30.45 4.72 4.61
N ASN A 44 -31.11 5.54 5.43
CA ASN A 44 -31.72 6.79 4.98
C ASN A 44 -30.65 7.75 4.46
N ARG A 45 -31.00 8.68 3.57
CA ARG A 45 -30.09 9.74 3.05
C ARG A 45 -29.37 10.55 4.15
N ASN A 46 -29.87 10.50 5.39
CA ASN A 46 -29.33 11.16 6.57
C ASN A 46 -28.67 10.19 7.57
N ALA A 47 -28.41 8.93 7.21
CA ALA A 47 -27.83 7.98 8.15
C ALA A 47 -26.38 8.37 8.43
N ASN A 48 -26.06 8.52 9.72
CA ASN A 48 -24.72 8.76 10.21
C ASN A 48 -24.13 7.43 10.69
N ARG A 49 -23.33 6.77 9.86
CA ARG A 49 -22.51 5.63 10.31
C ARG A 49 -21.11 6.17 10.61
N ARG A 50 -20.84 6.42 11.89
CA ARG A 50 -19.53 6.84 12.36
C ARG A 50 -18.81 5.66 12.99
N VAL A 51 -17.66 5.30 12.45
CA VAL A 51 -16.70 4.39 13.10
C VAL A 51 -15.51 5.22 13.56
N ILE A 52 -15.18 5.09 14.85
CA ILE A 52 -13.97 5.68 15.44
C ILE A 52 -13.00 4.52 15.64
N GLY A 53 -11.87 4.56 14.94
CA GLY A 53 -10.80 3.59 15.13
C GLY A 53 -9.75 4.12 16.09
N TYR A 54 -9.28 3.27 17.00
CA TYR A 54 -8.13 3.53 17.86
C TYR A 54 -6.99 2.61 17.45
N ARG A 55 -5.75 3.12 17.51
CA ARG A 55 -4.55 2.33 17.29
C ARG A 55 -3.51 2.67 18.34
N GLU A 56 -3.01 1.65 19.01
CA GLU A 56 -2.01 1.74 20.05
C GLU A 56 -0.77 0.98 19.58
N GLU A 57 0.40 1.61 19.74
CA GLU A 57 1.64 1.08 19.18
C GLU A 57 2.76 1.25 20.20
N PHE A 58 3.48 0.17 20.48
CA PHE A 58 4.69 0.20 21.29
C PHE A 58 5.84 -0.45 20.52
N TRP A 59 7.04 0.10 20.60
CA TRP A 59 8.20 -0.47 19.92
C TRP A 59 9.49 -0.22 20.68
N ILE A 60 10.40 -1.18 20.56
CA ILE A 60 11.78 -1.08 21.02
C ILE A 60 12.69 -1.57 19.90
N GLN A 61 13.81 -0.87 19.69
CA GLN A 61 14.79 -1.21 18.67
C GLN A 61 16.19 -0.93 19.19
N ASP A 62 17.13 -1.78 18.82
CA ASP A 62 18.55 -1.62 19.14
C ASP A 62 19.42 -2.01 17.95
N GLN A 63 20.58 -1.33 17.84
CA GLN A 63 21.61 -1.65 16.85
C GLN A 63 22.89 -2.07 17.57
N TYR A 64 23.30 -3.30 17.31
CA TYR A 64 24.50 -3.90 17.88
C TYR A 64 25.57 -4.11 16.81
N THR A 65 26.76 -3.53 17.02
CA THR A 65 27.92 -3.66 16.12
C THR A 65 29.07 -4.30 16.90
N PRO A 66 29.19 -5.64 16.93
CA PRO A 66 30.22 -6.33 17.71
C PRO A 66 31.65 -6.05 17.24
N ASN A 67 31.83 -5.66 15.98
CA ASN A 67 33.10 -5.28 15.36
C ASN A 67 32.86 -4.47 14.08
N ASP A 68 33.93 -4.03 13.41
CA ASP A 68 33.87 -3.21 12.20
C ASP A 68 33.18 -3.86 10.98
N GLN A 69 32.90 -5.17 11.01
CA GLN A 69 32.34 -5.91 9.89
C GLN A 69 30.87 -6.28 10.07
N TRP A 70 30.37 -6.36 11.31
CA TRP A 70 29.03 -6.87 11.59
C TRP A 70 28.17 -5.80 12.24
N THR A 71 26.97 -5.59 11.70
CA THR A 71 25.93 -4.76 12.31
C THR A 71 24.63 -5.55 12.34
N ILE A 72 24.03 -5.65 13.52
CA ILE A 72 22.78 -6.37 13.77
C ILE A 72 21.77 -5.35 14.27
N ASN A 73 20.59 -5.32 13.66
CA ASN A 73 19.47 -4.49 14.08
C ASN A 73 18.36 -5.42 14.58
N LEU A 74 17.96 -5.25 15.84
CA LEU A 74 16.87 -5.99 16.46
C LEU A 74 15.76 -5.03 16.79
N GLY A 75 14.52 -5.43 16.52
CA GLY A 75 13.35 -4.64 16.83
C GLY A 75 12.17 -5.52 17.19
N LEU A 76 11.35 -5.02 18.10
CA LEU A 76 10.07 -5.59 18.45
C LEU A 76 9.04 -4.47 18.44
N ARG A 77 7.88 -4.73 17.83
CA ARG A 77 6.76 -3.82 17.83
C ARG A 77 5.48 -4.55 18.22
N LEU A 78 4.65 -3.90 19.00
CA LEU A 78 3.32 -4.33 19.39
C LEU A 78 2.33 -3.35 18.74
N ASP A 79 1.34 -3.88 18.05
CA ASP A 79 0.27 -3.11 17.44
C ASP A 79 -1.06 -3.64 18.00
N ASN A 80 -1.89 -2.77 18.54
CA ASN A 80 -3.27 -3.06 18.94
C ASN A 80 -4.21 -2.11 18.19
N ILE A 81 -5.24 -2.65 17.54
CA ILE A 81 -6.25 -1.84 16.85
C ILE A 81 -7.64 -2.15 17.38
N HIS A 82 -8.45 -1.09 17.43
CA HIS A 82 -9.88 -1.12 17.72
C HIS A 82 -10.61 -0.35 16.62
N GLY A 83 -11.78 -0.79 16.21
CA GLY A 83 -12.54 -0.16 15.13
C GLY A 83 -13.54 -1.13 14.51
N TYR A 84 -13.46 -1.35 13.18
CA TYR A 84 -14.28 -2.37 12.50
C TYR A 84 -13.97 -3.80 12.96
N ILE A 85 -12.73 -4.01 13.38
CA ILE A 85 -12.21 -5.26 13.93
C ILE A 85 -11.21 -4.91 15.03
N GLU A 86 -11.20 -5.72 16.07
CA GLU A 86 -10.19 -5.68 17.11
C GLU A 86 -9.09 -6.68 16.75
N ALA A 87 -7.83 -6.23 16.80
CA ALA A 87 -6.73 -7.12 16.47
C ALA A 87 -5.41 -6.66 17.08
N PHE A 88 -4.61 -7.65 17.50
CA PHE A 88 -3.30 -7.43 18.07
C PHE A 88 -2.20 -8.16 17.26
N GLN A 89 -1.01 -7.57 17.17
CA GLN A 89 0.16 -8.25 16.62
C GLN A 89 1.47 -7.91 17.34
N VAL A 90 2.26 -8.95 17.57
CA VAL A 90 3.69 -8.84 17.87
C VAL A 90 4.50 -8.97 16.57
N SER A 91 5.31 -7.96 16.29
CA SER A 91 6.01 -7.76 15.02
C SER A 91 7.53 -7.69 15.24
N PRO A 92 8.25 -8.84 15.31
CA PRO A 92 9.70 -8.85 15.36
C PRO A 92 10.32 -8.39 14.03
N ARG A 93 11.48 -7.73 14.13
CA ARG A 93 12.30 -7.26 13.00
C ARG A 93 13.77 -7.55 13.28
N ILE A 94 14.43 -8.20 12.33
CA ILE A 94 15.83 -8.59 12.44
C ILE A 94 16.52 -8.19 11.14
N GLY A 95 17.54 -7.35 11.24
CA GLY A 95 18.41 -6.99 10.13
C GLY A 95 19.86 -7.33 10.45
N VAL A 96 20.59 -7.88 9.49
CA VAL A 96 22.01 -8.19 9.64
C VAL A 96 22.75 -7.63 8.43
N THR A 97 23.83 -6.90 8.69
CA THR A 97 24.79 -6.45 7.69
C THR A 97 26.15 -7.06 7.99
N TYR A 98 26.75 -7.67 6.97
CA TYR A 98 28.15 -8.12 6.97
C TYR A 98 28.95 -7.36 5.93
N ALA A 99 29.85 -6.49 6.38
CA ALA A 99 30.75 -5.69 5.56
C ALA A 99 32.21 -6.17 5.74
N PRO A 100 32.67 -7.19 4.98
CA PRO A 100 34.03 -7.70 5.13
C PRO A 100 35.11 -6.64 4.88
N ASN A 101 34.80 -5.60 4.09
CA ASN A 101 35.66 -4.44 3.86
C ASN A 101 34.82 -3.24 3.34
N LYS A 102 35.47 -2.09 3.14
CA LYS A 102 34.83 -0.84 2.67
C LYS A 102 34.17 -0.90 1.29
N ARG A 103 34.38 -1.97 0.51
CA ARG A 103 33.85 -2.12 -0.86
C ARG A 103 32.73 -3.13 -0.97
N HIS A 104 32.49 -3.97 0.04
CA HIS A 104 31.51 -5.03 -0.03
C HIS A 104 30.67 -5.05 1.24
N ALA A 105 29.37 -5.08 1.08
CA ALA A 105 28.43 -5.31 2.17
C ALA A 105 27.34 -6.27 1.71
N PHE A 106 27.01 -7.24 2.56
CA PHE A 106 25.88 -8.14 2.42
C PHE A 106 24.86 -7.78 3.48
N ARG A 107 23.58 -7.83 3.13
CA ARG A 107 22.47 -7.56 4.04
C ARG A 107 21.42 -8.66 3.96
N ALA A 108 20.82 -8.95 5.10
CA ALA A 108 19.64 -9.78 5.20
C ALA A 108 18.66 -9.12 6.18
N PHE A 109 17.37 -9.22 5.91
CA PHE A 109 16.33 -8.67 6.76
C PHE A 109 15.13 -9.61 6.80
N TYR A 110 14.54 -9.71 7.98
CA TYR A 110 13.23 -10.30 8.22
C TYR A 110 12.38 -9.33 9.03
N GLY A 111 11.11 -9.19 8.66
CA GLY A 111 10.12 -8.47 9.43
C GLY A 111 8.77 -9.14 9.38
N ARG A 112 8.12 -9.25 10.53
CA ARG A 112 6.67 -9.49 10.60
C ARG A 112 5.96 -8.14 10.50
N LEU A 113 5.04 -8.02 9.54
CA LEU A 113 4.33 -6.78 9.21
C LEU A 113 2.85 -6.92 9.56
N PHE A 114 2.23 -5.81 9.96
CA PHE A 114 0.82 -5.70 10.31
C PHE A 114 0.22 -4.53 9.54
N THR A 115 -0.79 -4.78 8.73
CA THR A 115 -1.53 -3.72 8.01
C THR A 115 -3.00 -3.80 8.42
N PRO A 116 -3.48 -2.86 9.25
CA PRO A 116 -4.89 -2.76 9.59
C PRO A 116 -5.77 -2.53 8.36
N PRO A 117 -7.01 -3.02 8.35
CA PRO A 117 -7.98 -2.71 7.30
C PRO A 117 -8.19 -1.19 7.20
N ASN A 118 -8.50 -0.69 5.99
CA ASN A 118 -8.85 0.71 5.84
C ASN A 118 -10.20 1.00 6.53
N LEU A 119 -10.29 2.14 7.22
CA LEU A 119 -11.54 2.62 7.81
C LEU A 119 -12.48 3.24 6.78
N GLU A 120 -11.93 3.68 5.65
CA GLU A 120 -12.66 4.17 4.49
C GLU A 120 -13.25 2.97 3.73
N ALA A 121 -14.36 2.45 4.22
CA ALA A 121 -15.16 1.44 3.55
C ALA A 121 -16.61 1.94 3.44
N LEU A 122 -17.15 2.00 2.22
CA LEU A 122 -18.55 2.31 2.05
C LEU A 122 -19.40 1.12 2.52
N PRO A 123 -20.46 1.34 3.30
CA PRO A 123 -21.37 0.27 3.71
C PRO A 123 -22.29 -0.11 2.55
N PHE A 124 -21.71 -0.68 1.48
CA PHE A 124 -22.36 -0.89 0.19
C PHE A 124 -23.60 -1.78 0.29
N LEU A 125 -23.55 -2.84 1.09
CA LEU A 125 -24.67 -3.75 1.33
C LEU A 125 -25.78 -3.17 2.21
N ALA A 126 -25.63 -1.94 2.72
CA ALA A 126 -26.71 -1.21 3.36
C ALA A 126 -27.50 -0.32 2.37
N LEU A 127 -27.11 -0.31 1.09
CA LEU A 127 -27.84 0.29 -0.01
C LEU A 127 -28.70 -0.79 -0.68
N ASN A 128 -29.97 -0.49 -0.96
CA ASN A 128 -30.77 -1.35 -1.83
C ASN A 128 -30.37 -1.10 -3.28
N LEU A 129 -29.66 -2.05 -3.88
CA LEU A 129 -29.16 -2.01 -5.25
C LEU A 129 -29.87 -3.01 -6.17
N GLU A 130 -30.91 -3.68 -5.68
CA GLU A 130 -31.69 -4.67 -6.43
C GLU A 130 -32.24 -4.07 -7.73
N GLY A 131 -32.00 -4.74 -8.85
CA GLY A 131 -32.44 -4.29 -10.18
C GLY A 131 -31.64 -3.13 -10.77
N THR A 132 -30.50 -2.76 -10.17
CA THR A 132 -29.58 -1.75 -10.72
C THR A 132 -28.35 -2.41 -11.36
N THR A 133 -27.60 -1.66 -12.18
CA THR A 133 -26.31 -2.14 -12.71
C THR A 133 -25.23 -2.30 -11.63
N ALA A 134 -25.52 -1.89 -10.39
CA ALA A 134 -24.65 -1.95 -9.23
C ALA A 134 -24.99 -3.09 -8.28
N GLU A 135 -25.99 -3.91 -8.61
CA GLU A 135 -26.38 -5.07 -7.82
C GLU A 135 -25.20 -6.06 -7.70
N PRO A 136 -24.75 -6.43 -6.48
CA PRO A 136 -23.71 -7.43 -6.30
C PRO A 136 -24.10 -8.79 -6.88
N GLU A 137 -23.15 -9.49 -7.49
CA GLU A 137 -23.35 -10.89 -7.90
C GLU A 137 -23.24 -11.88 -6.72
N ASP A 138 -22.56 -11.48 -5.64
CA ASP A 138 -22.41 -12.21 -4.38
C ASP A 138 -22.59 -11.23 -3.21
N ASP A 139 -23.61 -11.41 -2.38
CA ASP A 139 -23.94 -10.53 -1.26
C ASP A 139 -23.18 -10.86 0.04
N THR A 140 -22.25 -11.82 -0.01
CA THR A 140 -21.46 -12.25 1.15
C THR A 140 -20.68 -11.09 1.77
N ASN A 141 -20.92 -10.84 3.06
CA ASN A 141 -20.37 -9.68 3.79
C ASN A 141 -19.48 -10.07 4.96
N ILE A 142 -18.29 -10.57 4.67
CA ILE A 142 -17.31 -10.88 5.71
C ILE A 142 -16.49 -9.62 6.02
N ARG A 143 -16.28 -9.32 7.30
CA ARG A 143 -15.41 -8.21 7.72
C ARG A 143 -13.97 -8.45 7.27
N THR A 144 -13.35 -7.44 6.67
CA THR A 144 -11.93 -7.49 6.28
C THR A 144 -11.05 -7.61 7.51
N LYS A 145 -10.26 -8.69 7.58
CA LYS A 145 -9.27 -8.93 8.63
C LYS A 145 -7.97 -8.18 8.29
N PRO A 146 -7.14 -7.79 9.29
CA PRO A 146 -5.85 -7.17 9.03
C PRO A 146 -4.92 -8.09 8.23
N GLU A 147 -4.16 -7.50 7.32
CA GLU A 147 -3.09 -8.20 6.64
C GLU A 147 -1.94 -8.46 7.62
N ARG A 148 -1.49 -9.71 7.67
CA ARG A 148 -0.31 -10.11 8.44
C ARG A 148 0.72 -10.76 7.53
N SER A 149 1.93 -10.19 7.48
CA SER A 149 2.88 -10.58 6.44
C SER A 149 4.26 -10.90 6.98
N HIS A 150 4.90 -11.92 6.42
CA HIS A 150 6.32 -12.19 6.61
C HIS A 150 7.08 -11.58 5.43
N TYR A 151 7.97 -10.64 5.71
CA TYR A 151 8.83 -10.01 4.70
C TYR A 151 10.27 -10.44 4.89
N PHE A 152 10.88 -10.91 3.82
CA PHE A 152 12.28 -11.33 3.75
C PHE A 152 12.98 -10.52 2.66
N GLU A 153 14.16 -10.01 2.96
CA GLU A 153 15.03 -9.35 1.99
C GLU A 153 16.46 -9.86 2.16
N ILE A 154 17.14 -10.11 1.04
CA ILE A 154 18.59 -10.30 0.99
C ILE A 154 19.17 -9.37 -0.05
N GLY A 155 20.37 -8.85 0.21
CA GLY A 155 21.02 -7.99 -0.77
C GLY A 155 22.52 -7.90 -0.60
N SER A 156 23.16 -7.34 -1.62
CA SER A 156 24.58 -7.06 -1.62
C SER A 156 24.83 -5.69 -2.24
N THR A 157 25.86 -5.02 -1.75
CA THR A 157 26.41 -3.79 -2.31
C THR A 157 27.88 -4.01 -2.61
N HIS A 158 28.31 -3.63 -3.81
CA HIS A 158 29.71 -3.70 -4.21
C HIS A 158 30.17 -2.39 -4.85
N ALA A 159 31.26 -1.82 -4.32
CA ALA A 159 31.96 -0.68 -4.90
C ALA A 159 33.06 -1.15 -5.86
N ILE A 160 32.91 -0.81 -7.14
CA ILE A 160 33.88 -1.04 -8.20
C ILE A 160 34.76 0.20 -8.31
N GLY A 161 35.98 0.10 -7.78
CA GLY A 161 36.91 1.23 -7.72
C GLY A 161 36.42 2.33 -6.78
N ARG A 162 36.46 3.59 -7.26
CA ARG A 162 35.99 4.77 -6.52
C ARG A 162 34.79 5.46 -7.17
N SER A 163 34.37 5.00 -8.35
CA SER A 163 33.40 5.69 -9.20
C SER A 163 32.05 4.99 -9.27
N THR A 164 32.00 3.66 -9.12
CA THR A 164 30.80 2.88 -9.35
C THR A 164 30.42 2.06 -8.13
N VAL A 165 29.14 2.06 -7.79
CA VAL A 165 28.53 1.18 -6.80
C VAL A 165 27.39 0.44 -7.47
N ILE A 166 27.35 -0.88 -7.31
CA ILE A 166 26.24 -1.73 -7.72
C ILE A 166 25.56 -2.30 -6.49
N GLN A 167 24.26 -2.52 -6.59
CA GLN A 167 23.46 -3.19 -5.57
C GLN A 167 22.56 -4.23 -6.24
N LEU A 168 22.39 -5.37 -5.57
CA LEU A 168 21.45 -6.41 -5.95
C LEU A 168 20.65 -6.78 -4.72
N THR A 169 19.33 -6.81 -4.83
CA THR A 169 18.42 -7.11 -3.73
C THR A 169 17.34 -8.07 -4.21
N GLY A 170 17.10 -9.14 -3.47
CA GLY A 170 15.95 -10.02 -3.65
C GLY A 170 15.02 -9.91 -2.47
N TYR A 171 13.72 -9.93 -2.70
CA TYR A 171 12.72 -9.88 -1.63
C TYR A 171 11.60 -10.90 -1.86
N HIS A 172 10.99 -11.32 -0.76
CA HIS A 172 9.79 -12.14 -0.75
C HIS A 172 8.90 -11.71 0.43
N LYS A 173 7.63 -11.45 0.15
CA LYS A 173 6.59 -11.15 1.12
C LYS A 173 5.52 -12.21 0.99
N TYR A 174 5.16 -12.84 2.10
CA TYR A 174 4.02 -13.74 2.20
C TYR A 174 2.99 -13.14 3.15
N SER A 175 1.76 -13.01 2.70
CA SER A 175 0.67 -12.33 3.41
C SER A 175 -0.48 -13.28 3.66
N THR A 176 -1.05 -13.21 4.86
CA THR A 176 -2.40 -13.72 5.17
C THR A 176 -3.36 -12.55 5.27
N ASN A 177 -4.56 -12.67 4.73
CA ASN A 177 -5.53 -11.59 4.56
C ASN A 177 -4.92 -10.44 3.73
N MET A 178 -4.35 -10.74 2.57
CA MET A 178 -3.69 -9.74 1.74
C MET A 178 -4.71 -8.71 1.27
N ALA A 179 -4.56 -7.47 1.70
CA ALA A 179 -5.49 -6.41 1.37
C ALA A 179 -5.31 -5.95 -0.07
N ASP A 180 -6.42 -5.63 -0.71
CA ASP A 180 -6.47 -5.03 -2.03
C ASP A 180 -7.72 -4.13 -2.14
N ALA A 181 -7.82 -3.34 -3.20
CA ALA A 181 -8.92 -2.42 -3.42
C ALA A 181 -9.62 -2.73 -4.74
N HIS A 182 -10.92 -2.47 -4.79
CA HIS A 182 -11.71 -2.50 -6.01
C HIS A 182 -12.44 -1.17 -6.17
N GLN A 183 -12.38 -0.61 -7.38
CA GLN A 183 -13.09 0.60 -7.72
C GLN A 183 -14.55 0.31 -8.04
N PHE A 184 -15.45 1.13 -7.50
CA PHE A 184 -16.86 1.00 -7.81
C PHE A 184 -17.21 1.62 -9.18
N GLN A 185 -17.32 0.75 -10.19
CA GLN A 185 -17.59 1.15 -11.58
C GLN A 185 -16.67 2.31 -12.03
N SER A 186 -17.22 3.32 -12.70
CA SER A 186 -16.49 4.51 -13.13
C SER A 186 -16.30 5.58 -12.04
N THR A 187 -16.83 5.35 -10.84
CA THR A 187 -16.71 6.30 -9.74
C THR A 187 -15.38 6.06 -9.03
N PRO A 188 -14.55 7.09 -8.77
CA PRO A 188 -13.27 6.94 -8.08
C PRO A 188 -13.44 6.73 -6.57
N MET A 189 -14.30 5.79 -6.20
CA MET A 189 -14.52 5.33 -4.84
C MET A 189 -13.98 3.92 -4.73
N LEU A 190 -12.95 3.75 -3.90
CA LEU A 190 -12.33 2.46 -3.64
C LEU A 190 -12.96 1.83 -2.41
N ASN A 191 -13.37 0.59 -2.54
CA ASN A 191 -13.69 -0.27 -1.41
C ASN A 191 -12.64 -1.37 -1.31
N TYR A 192 -12.38 -1.82 -0.09
CA TYR A 192 -11.28 -2.74 0.20
C TYR A 192 -11.79 -4.15 0.41
N PHE A 193 -11.09 -5.10 -0.19
CA PHE A 193 -11.28 -6.53 0.02
C PHE A 193 -9.97 -7.14 0.50
N ALA A 194 -10.00 -8.41 0.90
CA ALA A 194 -8.80 -9.15 1.23
C ALA A 194 -8.82 -10.54 0.59
N PHE A 195 -7.70 -10.92 -0.03
CA PHE A 195 -7.45 -12.32 -0.36
C PHE A 195 -7.15 -13.11 0.91
N GLU A 196 -7.45 -14.41 0.95
CA GLU A 196 -7.05 -15.26 2.09
C GLU A 196 -5.53 -15.26 2.28
N ARG A 197 -4.82 -15.39 1.16
CA ARG A 197 -3.35 -15.48 1.11
C ARG A 197 -2.83 -14.72 -0.10
N GLY A 198 -1.59 -14.27 0.00
CA GLY A 198 -0.92 -13.65 -1.13
C GLY A 198 0.59 -13.66 -0.98
N TRP A 199 1.28 -13.42 -2.08
CA TRP A 199 2.72 -13.21 -2.06
C TRP A 199 3.15 -12.11 -3.02
N GLN A 200 4.24 -11.45 -2.66
CA GLN A 200 4.98 -10.54 -3.53
C GLN A 200 6.44 -10.97 -3.53
N GLN A 201 7.09 -10.97 -4.68
CA GLN A 201 8.51 -11.29 -4.76
C GLN A 201 9.17 -10.58 -5.92
N GLY A 202 10.47 -10.35 -5.81
CA GLY A 202 11.20 -9.69 -6.86
C GLY A 202 12.69 -9.59 -6.61
N ILE A 203 13.37 -9.07 -7.63
CA ILE A 203 14.80 -8.80 -7.65
C ILE A 203 15.00 -7.40 -8.21
N ASP A 204 15.71 -6.54 -7.50
CA ASP A 204 16.14 -5.21 -7.95
C ASP A 204 17.66 -5.17 -8.09
N PHE A 205 18.13 -4.74 -9.25
CA PHE A 205 19.51 -4.39 -9.50
C PHE A 205 19.61 -2.88 -9.70
N SER A 206 20.54 -2.23 -9.00
CA SER A 206 20.83 -0.82 -9.20
C SER A 206 22.32 -0.54 -9.37
N VAL A 207 22.62 0.51 -10.12
CA VAL A 207 23.96 1.01 -10.36
C VAL A 207 23.97 2.52 -10.18
N LYS A 208 24.99 3.02 -9.50
CA LYS A 208 25.33 4.44 -9.43
C LYS A 208 26.78 4.60 -9.84
N THR A 209 27.03 5.45 -10.83
CA THR A 209 28.37 5.67 -11.37
C THR A 209 28.70 7.13 -11.61
N LYS A 210 29.95 7.50 -11.30
CA LYS A 210 30.58 8.74 -11.71
C LYS A 210 31.48 8.45 -12.91
N LEU A 211 30.98 8.73 -14.12
CA LEU A 211 31.70 8.50 -15.37
C LEU A 211 32.82 9.52 -15.59
N SER A 212 32.61 10.77 -15.15
CA SER A 212 33.62 11.81 -15.16
C SER A 212 33.36 12.84 -14.04
N ASN A 213 34.14 13.92 -13.98
CA ASN A 213 33.84 15.03 -13.06
C ASN A 213 32.56 15.80 -13.42
N THR A 214 32.12 15.71 -14.66
CA THR A 214 30.94 16.41 -15.17
C THR A 214 29.77 15.47 -15.46
N LEU A 215 29.99 14.14 -15.49
CA LEU A 215 28.98 13.16 -15.86
C LEU A 215 28.79 12.11 -14.77
N THR A 216 27.56 12.00 -14.27
CA THR A 216 27.13 10.96 -13.33
C THR A 216 25.88 10.28 -13.85
N ALA A 217 25.76 8.98 -13.64
CA ALA A 217 24.57 8.22 -14.00
C ALA A 217 24.13 7.33 -12.83
N ARG A 218 22.83 7.08 -12.75
CA ARG A 218 22.26 6.02 -11.93
C ARG A 218 21.18 5.31 -12.72
N GLY A 219 20.97 4.04 -12.44
CA GLY A 219 19.81 3.32 -12.96
C GLY A 219 19.50 2.11 -12.12
N ASN A 220 18.28 1.61 -12.25
CA ASN A 220 17.86 0.36 -11.66
C ASN A 220 16.95 -0.40 -12.63
N VAL A 221 16.94 -1.71 -12.51
CA VAL A 221 15.98 -2.60 -13.16
C VAL A 221 15.48 -3.57 -12.10
N ALA A 222 14.16 -3.73 -12.05
CA ALA A 222 13.51 -4.64 -11.13
C ALA A 222 12.63 -5.62 -11.90
N TRP A 223 12.71 -6.89 -11.50
CA TRP A 223 11.69 -7.89 -11.81
C TRP A 223 10.83 -8.12 -10.56
N GLY A 224 9.52 -8.18 -10.72
CA GLY A 224 8.61 -8.33 -9.57
C GLY A 224 7.27 -8.95 -9.93
N ARG A 225 6.67 -9.68 -8.98
CA ARG A 225 5.34 -10.29 -9.13
C ARG A 225 4.55 -10.23 -7.84
N CYS A 226 3.24 -10.10 -7.98
CA CYS A 226 2.27 -10.15 -6.89
C CYS A 226 1.12 -11.10 -7.25
N LYS A 227 0.71 -11.98 -6.34
CA LYS A 227 -0.47 -12.83 -6.50
C LYS A 227 -1.31 -12.92 -5.23
N GLY A 228 -2.63 -12.99 -5.40
CA GLY A 228 -3.63 -13.30 -4.39
C GLY A 228 -4.30 -14.66 -4.63
N PHE A 229 -4.75 -15.29 -3.55
CA PHE A 229 -5.34 -16.63 -3.53
C PHE A 229 -6.49 -16.70 -2.55
N GLY A 230 -7.65 -17.17 -3.01
CA GLY A 230 -8.88 -17.22 -2.21
C GLY A 230 -9.35 -15.82 -1.82
N LEU A 231 -10.59 -15.70 -1.37
CA LEU A 231 -11.17 -14.44 -0.94
C LEU A 231 -11.60 -14.53 0.53
N GLN A 232 -11.12 -13.60 1.34
CA GLN A 232 -11.45 -13.50 2.76
C GLN A 232 -12.63 -12.56 3.00
N SER A 233 -12.71 -11.45 2.26
CA SER A 233 -13.75 -10.44 2.38
C SER A 233 -14.00 -9.75 1.04
N GLY A 234 -15.06 -8.93 0.96
CA GLY A 234 -15.33 -8.08 -0.20
C GLY A 234 -15.89 -8.80 -1.42
N HIS A 235 -16.62 -9.90 -1.22
CA HIS A 235 -17.29 -10.65 -2.30
C HIS A 235 -18.20 -9.76 -3.15
N PHE A 236 -18.95 -8.87 -2.49
CA PHE A 236 -19.86 -7.91 -3.11
C PHE A 236 -19.20 -6.88 -4.03
N LEU A 237 -17.87 -6.80 -4.04
CA LEU A 237 -17.11 -5.89 -4.90
C LEU A 237 -16.70 -6.52 -6.22
N LEU A 238 -16.79 -7.84 -6.34
CA LEU A 238 -16.21 -8.60 -7.43
C LEU A 238 -17.29 -9.27 -8.28
N HIS A 239 -16.99 -9.43 -9.56
CA HIS A 239 -17.83 -10.15 -10.50
C HIS A 239 -17.63 -11.67 -10.36
N GLY A 240 -18.64 -12.46 -10.72
CA GLY A 240 -18.64 -13.91 -10.55
C GLY A 240 -17.52 -14.63 -11.30
N HIS A 241 -17.02 -14.06 -12.40
CA HIS A 241 -15.84 -14.58 -13.10
C HIS A 241 -14.54 -14.33 -12.32
N GLU A 242 -14.39 -13.16 -11.70
CA GLU A 242 -13.24 -12.82 -10.85
C GLU A 242 -13.23 -13.70 -9.59
N LEU A 243 -14.38 -13.86 -8.93
CA LEU A 243 -14.54 -14.74 -7.77
C LEU A 243 -14.11 -16.18 -8.10
N ARG A 244 -14.51 -16.69 -9.27
CA ARG A 244 -14.11 -18.01 -9.75
C ARG A 244 -12.60 -18.08 -9.99
N ASP A 245 -12.03 -17.09 -10.67
CA ASP A 245 -10.62 -17.09 -11.05
C ASP A 245 -9.69 -16.97 -9.85
N ILE A 246 -10.08 -16.22 -8.81
CA ILE A 246 -9.35 -16.10 -7.55
C ILE A 246 -9.27 -17.45 -6.81
N GLN A 247 -10.31 -18.28 -6.93
CA GLN A 247 -10.40 -19.61 -6.33
C GLN A 247 -9.66 -20.70 -7.13
N LEU A 248 -9.36 -20.46 -8.41
CA LEU A 248 -8.66 -21.43 -9.25
C LEU A 248 -7.20 -21.65 -8.79
N PRO A 249 -6.66 -22.87 -8.96
CA PRO A 249 -5.25 -23.15 -8.74
C PRO A 249 -4.34 -22.12 -9.42
N GLY A 250 -3.35 -21.63 -8.68
CA GLY A 250 -2.39 -20.64 -9.16
C GLY A 250 -2.75 -19.18 -8.90
N GLY A 251 -3.95 -18.90 -8.36
CA GLY A 251 -4.38 -17.55 -7.94
C GLY A 251 -4.38 -16.51 -9.06
N THR A 252 -4.74 -15.28 -8.68
CA THR A 252 -4.84 -14.14 -9.60
C THR A 252 -3.67 -13.20 -9.36
N TYR A 253 -3.12 -12.59 -10.42
CA TYR A 253 -2.10 -11.55 -10.25
C TYR A 253 -2.74 -10.28 -9.69
N CYS A 254 -2.03 -9.56 -8.82
CA CYS A 254 -2.48 -8.23 -8.39
C CYS A 254 -2.41 -7.27 -9.59
N ASP A 255 -3.42 -6.43 -9.76
CA ASP A 255 -3.56 -5.54 -10.93
C ASP A 255 -2.40 -4.55 -11.08
N HIS A 256 -1.97 -4.01 -9.95
CA HIS A 256 -0.89 -3.05 -9.82
C HIS A 256 0.52 -3.70 -9.90
N SER A 257 0.64 -4.88 -10.51
CA SER A 257 1.91 -5.62 -10.69
C SER A 257 2.46 -5.47 -12.11
N GLN A 258 3.68 -4.97 -12.23
CA GLN A 258 4.46 -5.01 -13.48
C GLN A 258 5.60 -6.02 -13.35
N ASP A 259 5.79 -6.86 -14.37
CA ASP A 259 6.82 -7.90 -14.36
C ASP A 259 8.23 -7.30 -14.41
N ILE A 260 8.45 -6.26 -15.21
CA ILE A 260 9.73 -5.55 -15.32
C ILE A 260 9.50 -4.05 -15.19
N THR A 261 10.29 -3.39 -14.35
CA THR A 261 10.37 -1.92 -14.30
C THR A 261 11.82 -1.49 -14.36
N SER A 262 12.08 -0.30 -14.89
CA SER A 262 13.43 0.26 -14.95
C SER A 262 13.39 1.77 -14.83
N SER A 263 14.41 2.34 -14.22
CA SER A 263 14.63 3.78 -14.25
C SER A 263 16.09 4.09 -14.50
N ALA A 264 16.35 5.20 -15.20
CA ALA A 264 17.70 5.71 -15.39
C ALA A 264 17.71 7.23 -15.24
N VAL A 265 18.78 7.78 -14.68
CA VAL A 265 19.02 9.22 -14.59
C VAL A 265 20.47 9.48 -14.94
N VAL A 266 20.69 10.37 -15.91
CA VAL A 266 22.00 10.88 -16.30
C VAL A 266 22.04 12.37 -15.99
N THR A 267 23.05 12.79 -15.24
CA THR A 267 23.30 14.20 -14.93
C THR A 267 24.64 14.61 -15.53
N TYR A 268 24.58 15.64 -16.38
CA TYR A 268 25.73 16.23 -17.06
C TYR A 268 25.89 17.70 -16.66
N ARG A 269 27.10 18.11 -16.31
CA ARG A 269 27.47 19.48 -15.94
C ARG A 269 28.51 20.03 -16.90
N PRO A 270 28.11 20.46 -18.12
CA PRO A 270 29.06 20.96 -19.12
C PRO A 270 29.80 22.22 -18.64
N PHE A 271 29.16 23.02 -17.79
CA PHE A 271 29.70 24.24 -17.21
C PHE A 271 29.45 24.26 -15.71
N THR A 272 30.20 25.09 -14.98
CA THR A 272 30.15 25.19 -13.50
C THR A 272 28.73 25.40 -12.96
N ASN A 273 27.91 26.17 -13.68
CA ASN A 273 26.59 26.59 -13.25
C ASN A 273 25.44 25.99 -14.07
N THR A 274 25.73 25.10 -15.01
CA THR A 274 24.74 24.49 -15.89
C THR A 274 24.65 23.01 -15.59
N THR A 275 23.44 22.52 -15.32
CA THR A 275 23.18 21.09 -15.12
C THR A 275 22.09 20.65 -16.09
N ILE A 276 22.38 19.62 -16.87
CA ILE A 276 21.43 18.90 -17.71
C ILE A 276 21.14 17.57 -17.03
N THR A 277 19.88 17.23 -16.83
CA THR A 277 19.46 15.94 -16.30
C THR A 277 18.49 15.28 -17.27
N ALA A 278 18.82 14.09 -17.73
CA ALA A 278 17.91 13.23 -18.48
C ALA A 278 17.45 12.09 -17.59
N GLN A 279 16.19 11.72 -17.68
CA GLN A 279 15.59 10.60 -16.95
C GLN A 279 14.79 9.72 -17.90
N MET A 280 14.80 8.42 -17.63
CA MET A 280 13.97 7.42 -18.30
C MET A 280 13.24 6.61 -17.23
N PHE A 281 11.98 6.32 -17.50
CA PHE A 281 11.17 5.32 -16.79
C PHE A 281 10.65 4.32 -17.80
N PHE A 282 10.74 3.04 -17.47
CA PHE A 282 10.18 1.94 -18.24
C PHE A 282 9.31 1.08 -17.33
N GLY A 283 8.15 0.69 -17.83
CA GLY A 283 7.26 -0.29 -17.22
C GLY A 283 6.79 -1.31 -18.24
N SER A 284 6.73 -2.59 -17.86
CA SER A 284 6.26 -3.67 -18.72
C SER A 284 4.73 -3.71 -18.90
N GLY A 285 4.00 -2.75 -18.33
CA GLY A 285 2.53 -2.71 -18.34
C GLY A 285 1.92 -3.33 -17.09
N LEU A 286 0.88 -2.68 -16.56
CA LEU A 286 0.04 -3.19 -15.46
C LEU A 286 -0.72 -4.44 -15.92
N ARG A 287 -1.26 -5.23 -14.98
CA ARG A 287 -2.04 -6.42 -15.36
C ARG A 287 -3.37 -6.02 -15.98
N SER A 288 -3.78 -6.84 -16.93
CA SER A 288 -5.05 -6.73 -17.65
C SER A 288 -5.55 -8.15 -17.99
N ALA A 289 -6.68 -8.25 -18.68
CA ALA A 289 -7.12 -9.48 -19.33
C ALA A 289 -7.82 -9.13 -20.66
N GLU A 290 -7.69 -10.01 -21.65
CA GLU A 290 -8.56 -9.98 -22.84
C GLU A 290 -9.91 -10.63 -22.53
N GLU A 291 -10.92 -10.33 -23.33
CA GLU A 291 -12.29 -10.82 -23.09
C GLU A 291 -12.34 -12.36 -23.04
N GLY A 292 -12.87 -12.89 -21.94
CA GLY A 292 -12.96 -14.32 -21.68
C GLY A 292 -11.67 -14.99 -21.21
N GLN A 293 -10.57 -14.24 -21.06
CA GLN A 293 -9.36 -14.71 -20.38
C GLN A 293 -9.49 -14.59 -18.87
N ARG A 294 -8.61 -15.30 -18.16
CA ARG A 294 -8.56 -15.26 -16.70
C ARG A 294 -8.25 -13.84 -16.22
N THR A 295 -8.90 -13.38 -15.16
CA THR A 295 -8.64 -12.10 -14.50
C THR A 295 -7.14 -11.85 -14.31
N ASN A 296 -6.67 -10.66 -14.68
CA ASN A 296 -5.27 -10.20 -14.55
C ASN A 296 -4.21 -11.15 -15.16
N SER A 297 -4.57 -11.95 -16.16
CA SER A 297 -3.67 -12.92 -16.79
C SER A 297 -2.77 -12.34 -17.87
N GLY A 298 -3.13 -11.16 -18.41
CA GLY A 298 -2.37 -10.39 -19.39
C GLY A 298 -1.70 -9.16 -18.79
N ASN A 299 -1.22 -8.30 -19.67
CA ASN A 299 -0.61 -7.02 -19.34
C ASN A 299 -0.97 -5.98 -20.39
N GLU A 300 -1.06 -4.73 -19.95
CA GLU A 300 -1.04 -3.58 -20.86
C GLU A 300 0.28 -3.50 -21.63
N ASP A 301 0.30 -2.70 -22.70
CA ASP A 301 1.51 -2.44 -23.46
C ASP A 301 2.61 -1.81 -22.57
N SER A 302 3.85 -2.20 -22.83
CA SER A 302 4.99 -1.60 -22.16
C SER A 302 5.16 -0.15 -22.57
N ASN A 303 5.57 0.70 -21.63
CA ASN A 303 5.78 2.13 -21.87
C ASN A 303 7.18 2.60 -21.52
N THR A 304 7.62 3.70 -22.13
CA THR A 304 8.92 4.33 -21.79
C THR A 304 8.88 5.85 -21.83
N THR A 305 8.69 6.47 -20.68
CA THR A 305 8.72 7.94 -20.58
C THR A 305 10.14 8.48 -20.43
N TYR A 306 10.47 9.50 -21.22
CA TYR A 306 11.74 10.24 -21.12
C TYR A 306 11.49 11.67 -20.66
N ASN A 307 12.27 12.12 -19.68
CA ASN A 307 12.20 13.48 -19.14
C ASN A 307 13.54 14.18 -19.28
N LEU A 308 13.51 15.51 -19.45
CA LEU A 308 14.70 16.35 -19.58
C LEU A 308 14.58 17.59 -18.70
N SER A 309 15.64 17.94 -17.99
CA SER A 309 15.74 19.16 -17.20
C SER A 309 17.02 19.90 -17.56
N LEU A 310 16.90 21.19 -17.85
CA LEU A 310 18.02 22.13 -17.97
C LEU A 310 17.94 23.12 -16.82
N THR A 311 18.96 23.16 -15.98
CA THR A 311 19.08 24.09 -14.85
C THR A 311 20.30 24.99 -15.01
N GLN A 312 20.11 26.29 -14.80
CA GLN A 312 21.16 27.31 -14.79
C GLN A 312 21.16 28.06 -13.46
N VAL A 313 22.35 28.19 -12.85
CA VAL A 313 22.57 29.00 -11.64
C VAL A 313 23.23 30.33 -12.01
N PHE A 314 22.65 31.43 -11.54
CA PHE A 314 23.18 32.77 -11.64
C PHE A 314 23.65 33.21 -10.26
N PRO A 315 24.97 33.25 -10.00
CA PRO A 315 25.49 33.75 -8.74
C PRO A 315 25.34 35.28 -8.67
N PHE A 316 25.05 35.80 -7.49
CA PHE A 316 24.95 37.22 -7.18
C PHE A 316 25.85 37.59 -5.99
N ALA A 317 25.87 38.89 -5.66
CA ALA A 317 26.59 39.39 -4.49
C ALA A 317 26.08 38.74 -3.19
N LYS A 318 26.90 38.83 -2.12
CA LYS A 318 26.56 38.33 -0.78
C LYS A 318 26.19 36.83 -0.73
N LYS A 319 26.78 36.01 -1.62
CA LYS A 319 26.52 34.56 -1.75
C LYS A 319 25.09 34.20 -2.18
N GLN A 320 24.32 35.19 -2.63
CA GLN A 320 23.00 34.95 -3.21
C GLN A 320 23.14 34.22 -4.55
N LYS A 321 22.11 33.49 -4.94
CA LYS A 321 22.03 32.85 -6.25
C LYS A 321 20.58 32.71 -6.71
N LEU A 322 20.34 32.89 -8.00
CA LEU A 322 19.09 32.55 -8.67
C LEU A 322 19.29 31.26 -9.46
N LEU A 323 18.45 30.27 -9.23
CA LEU A 323 18.34 29.08 -10.06
C LEU A 323 17.15 29.26 -11.00
N LEU A 324 17.38 29.11 -12.30
CA LEU A 324 16.32 28.98 -13.31
C LEU A 324 16.39 27.57 -13.90
N ALA A 325 15.25 26.95 -14.13
CA ALA A 325 15.18 25.65 -14.80
C ALA A 325 14.00 25.55 -15.76
N VAL A 326 14.19 24.76 -16.81
CA VAL A 326 13.15 24.29 -17.73
C VAL A 326 13.13 22.77 -17.64
N ASP A 327 11.96 22.20 -17.35
CA ASP A 327 11.74 20.76 -17.28
C ASP A 327 10.71 20.35 -18.34
N VAL A 328 11.03 19.30 -19.10
CA VAL A 328 10.14 18.68 -20.07
C VAL A 328 9.86 17.27 -19.59
N VAL A 329 8.59 17.02 -19.24
CA VAL A 329 8.08 15.69 -18.92
C VAL A 329 7.48 15.08 -20.18
N ASN A 330 7.72 13.79 -20.40
CA ASN A 330 7.31 13.07 -21.62
C ASN A 330 7.83 13.77 -22.91
N LEU A 331 9.15 13.88 -23.00
CA LEU A 331 9.88 14.59 -24.07
C LEU A 331 9.48 14.17 -25.49
N PHE A 332 9.06 12.92 -25.68
CA PHE A 332 8.66 12.39 -26.98
C PHE A 332 7.15 12.39 -27.22
N ASP A 333 6.35 12.88 -26.27
CA ASP A 333 4.88 12.87 -26.34
C ASP A 333 4.30 11.48 -26.60
N GLN A 334 4.83 10.47 -25.89
CA GLN A 334 4.25 9.12 -25.93
C GLN A 334 2.85 9.16 -25.36
N GLN A 335 1.90 8.53 -26.05
CA GLN A 335 0.51 8.42 -25.63
C GLN A 335 0.21 6.94 -25.41
N GLU A 336 -0.08 6.59 -24.17
CA GLU A 336 -0.35 5.21 -23.78
C GLU A 336 -1.39 5.15 -22.66
N PHE A 337 -2.12 4.04 -22.60
CA PHE A 337 -2.93 3.71 -21.45
C PHE A 337 -2.04 3.06 -20.40
N LEU A 338 -2.13 3.56 -19.16
CA LEU A 338 -1.48 2.96 -18.00
C LEU A 338 -2.23 1.71 -17.55
N ASN A 339 -3.56 1.74 -17.69
CA ASN A 339 -4.48 0.63 -17.49
C ASN A 339 -5.74 0.86 -18.32
N THR A 340 -6.43 -0.23 -18.63
CA THR A 340 -7.79 -0.23 -19.15
C THR A 340 -8.76 -0.63 -18.05
N GLY A 341 -9.96 -0.02 -18.04
CA GLY A 341 -10.93 -0.13 -16.94
C GLY A 341 -11.81 -1.38 -16.95
N GLU A 342 -11.63 -2.29 -17.89
CA GLU A 342 -12.48 -3.47 -18.04
C GLU A 342 -11.66 -4.75 -17.77
N GLN A 343 -12.27 -5.74 -17.11
CA GLN A 343 -11.73 -7.10 -16.96
C GLN A 343 -10.48 -7.22 -16.07
N SER A 344 -10.32 -6.29 -15.12
CA SER A 344 -9.27 -6.31 -14.11
C SER A 344 -9.86 -6.08 -12.72
N VAL A 345 -9.32 -6.77 -11.72
CA VAL A 345 -9.64 -6.50 -10.32
C VAL A 345 -8.84 -5.28 -9.87
N GLY A 346 -9.50 -4.16 -9.65
CA GLY A 346 -8.91 -3.01 -8.97
C GLY A 346 -9.23 -1.67 -9.61
N LEU A 347 -8.91 -1.51 -10.90
CA LEU A 347 -9.14 -0.27 -11.65
C LEU A 347 -10.28 -0.44 -12.67
N GLY A 348 -11.43 0.17 -12.37
CA GLY A 348 -12.62 0.16 -13.24
C GLY A 348 -12.67 1.26 -14.30
N VAL A 349 -11.60 2.07 -14.45
CA VAL A 349 -11.51 3.17 -15.43
C VAL A 349 -10.14 3.21 -16.10
N SER A 350 -10.14 3.55 -17.39
CA SER A 350 -8.90 3.68 -18.15
C SER A 350 -8.18 4.99 -17.83
N HIS A 351 -6.87 4.91 -17.56
CA HIS A 351 -6.02 6.08 -17.36
C HIS A 351 -4.99 6.19 -18.47
N ALA A 352 -4.83 7.39 -19.02
CA ALA A 352 -3.75 7.69 -19.95
C ALA A 352 -2.58 8.35 -19.23
N ASN A 353 -1.37 8.18 -19.76
CA ASN A 353 -0.20 8.90 -19.27
C ASN A 353 -0.32 10.42 -19.53
N MET A 354 0.51 11.19 -18.83
CA MET A 354 0.55 12.64 -19.02
C MET A 354 1.16 12.99 -20.39
N PRO A 355 0.55 13.90 -21.17
CA PRO A 355 1.15 14.34 -22.44
C PRO A 355 2.42 15.16 -22.20
N ARG A 356 3.15 15.47 -23.27
CA ARG A 356 4.34 16.33 -23.17
C ARG A 356 4.01 17.63 -22.47
N SER A 357 4.75 17.89 -21.39
CA SER A 357 4.48 19.04 -20.51
C SER A 357 5.77 19.78 -20.18
N VAL A 358 5.70 21.11 -20.23
CA VAL A 358 6.85 21.99 -19.99
C VAL A 358 6.61 22.80 -18.72
N PHE A 359 7.56 22.71 -17.78
CA PHE A 359 7.54 23.42 -16.52
C PHE A 359 8.71 24.40 -16.45
N PHE A 360 8.49 25.54 -15.82
CA PHE A 360 9.50 26.55 -15.53
C PHE A 360 9.64 26.69 -14.03
N ARG A 361 10.88 26.63 -13.51
CA ARG A 361 11.16 26.80 -12.08
C ARG A 361 12.14 27.95 -11.87
N ALA A 362 11.88 28.74 -10.84
CA ALA A 362 12.79 29.77 -10.34
C ALA A 362 12.92 29.64 -8.82
N GLN A 363 14.15 29.68 -8.31
CA GLN A 363 14.41 29.66 -6.88
C GLN A 363 15.53 30.64 -6.54
N TRP A 364 15.22 31.61 -5.67
CA TRP A 364 16.20 32.54 -5.13
C TRP A 364 16.71 32.02 -3.77
N PHE A 365 18.02 32.05 -3.59
CA PHE A 365 18.67 31.73 -2.32
C PHE A 365 19.35 33.01 -1.79
N PHE A 366 19.06 33.36 -0.54
CA PHE A 366 19.53 34.57 0.12
C PHE A 366 20.80 34.37 0.92
#